data_AF-A0A4Q2YBY2-F1
#
_entry.id   AF-A0A4Q2YBY2-F1
#
_cell.length_a   1.000
_cell.length_b   1.000
_cell.length_c   1.000
_cell.angle_alpha   90.00
_cell.angle_beta   90.00
_cell.angle_gamma   90.00
#
_symmetry.space_group_name_H-M   'P 1'
#
loop_
_entity.id
_entity.type
_entity.pdbx_description
1 polymer ?
#
loop_
_entity_poly.entity_id
_entity_poly.type
_entity_poly.pdbx_seq_one_letter_code
_entity_poly.pdbx_strand_id
1 'polypeptide(L)'
;MKVKSTSVNPVFRILTITSLLGSLNTVQAAVVYLTTTTGAIYQYDSVADMATQTASVTSGTLVTTIAAYGTDQGTTMDHTSGIVYRITGTGDVVSYGNLSGYLANSGGITVATAVYSGNDALNGFSYDGGTGGFYAVGAGGATNNAQGDLIQWAS
;
A
#
# COMPACT_ATOMS: atom_id res chain seq x y z
N MET A 1 54.31 -22.09 67.12
CA MET A 1 52.92 -21.63 67.02
C MET A 1 52.47 -21.86 65.57
N LYS A 2 51.58 -22.83 65.32
CA LYS A 2 51.13 -23.23 63.96
C LYS A 2 50.00 -22.31 63.51
N VAL A 3 50.17 -21.56 62.42
CA VAL A 3 49.10 -20.73 61.83
C VAL A 3 48.41 -21.56 60.76
N LYS A 4 47.11 -21.83 60.97
CA LYS A 4 46.25 -22.59 60.05
C LYS A 4 45.69 -21.61 59.01
N SER A 5 46.15 -21.72 57.77
CA SER A 5 45.63 -20.94 56.63
C SER A 5 44.37 -21.61 56.08
N THR A 6 43.22 -20.95 56.18
CA THR A 6 41.96 -21.36 55.56
C THR A 6 41.78 -20.63 54.22
N SER A 7 41.93 -21.37 53.12
CA SER A 7 41.60 -20.91 51.77
C SER A 7 40.07 -20.86 51.61
N VAL A 8 39.53 -19.70 51.26
CA VAL A 8 38.13 -19.53 50.83
C VAL A 8 38.10 -19.57 49.29
N ASN A 9 37.43 -20.57 48.73
CA ASN A 9 37.16 -20.67 47.30
C ASN A 9 36.13 -19.62 46.88
N PRO A 10 36.38 -18.80 45.85
CA PRO A 10 35.35 -17.93 45.29
C PRO A 10 34.36 -18.77 44.47
N VAL A 11 33.08 -18.70 44.82
CA VAL A 11 31.99 -19.30 44.04
C VAL A 11 31.86 -18.51 42.73
N PHE A 12 32.32 -19.10 41.63
CA PHE A 12 32.10 -18.59 40.28
C PHE A 12 30.61 -18.76 39.92
N ARG A 13 29.83 -17.67 39.95
CA ARG A 13 28.45 -17.66 39.47
C ARG A 13 28.44 -17.45 37.97
N ILE A 14 28.13 -18.49 37.20
CA ILE A 14 27.87 -18.39 35.77
C ILE A 14 26.53 -17.67 35.59
N LEU A 15 26.58 -16.47 35.00
CA LEU A 15 25.39 -15.74 34.58
C LEU A 15 24.95 -16.31 33.23
N THR A 16 23.86 -17.08 33.21
CA THR A 16 23.25 -17.55 31.97
C THR A 16 22.62 -16.35 31.25
N ILE A 17 23.25 -15.87 30.19
CA ILE A 17 22.65 -14.88 29.28
C ILE A 17 21.64 -15.63 28.42
N THR A 18 20.36 -15.55 28.78
CA THR A 18 19.28 -15.95 27.89
C THR A 18 19.27 -14.95 26.74
N SER A 19 19.81 -15.34 25.58
CA SER A 19 19.72 -14.55 24.36
C SER A 19 18.24 -14.38 24.01
N LEU A 20 17.73 -13.16 24.22
CA LEU A 20 16.43 -12.73 23.71
C LEU A 20 16.55 -12.67 22.19
N LEU A 21 16.23 -13.79 21.52
CA LEU A 21 15.99 -13.84 20.09
C LEU A 21 14.71 -13.02 19.86
N GLY A 22 14.87 -11.70 19.76
CA GLY A 22 13.84 -10.82 19.26
C GLY A 22 13.45 -11.33 17.88
N SER A 23 12.18 -11.67 17.74
CA SER A 23 11.57 -11.99 16.45
C SER A 23 11.92 -10.86 15.48
N LEU A 24 12.81 -11.16 14.53
CA LEU A 24 13.01 -10.34 13.34
C LEU A 24 11.67 -10.37 12.60
N ASN A 25 10.81 -9.39 12.90
CA ASN A 25 9.72 -9.03 12.00
C ASN A 25 10.40 -8.54 10.73
N THR A 26 10.64 -9.46 9.79
CA THR A 26 10.99 -9.08 8.43
C THR A 26 9.83 -8.23 7.95
N VAL A 27 10.04 -6.91 7.89
CA VAL A 27 9.10 -5.99 7.26
C VAL A 27 9.05 -6.42 5.80
N GLN A 28 8.07 -7.26 5.47
CA GLN A 28 7.83 -7.65 4.10
C GLN A 28 7.52 -6.36 3.34
N ALA A 29 8.24 -6.13 2.23
CA ALA A 29 7.98 -5.00 1.38
C ALA A 29 6.50 -5.05 0.94
N ALA A 30 5.82 -3.92 1.02
CA ALA A 30 4.43 -3.84 0.60
C ALA A 30 4.34 -4.14 -0.90
N VAL A 31 3.53 -5.13 -1.26
CA VAL A 31 3.23 -5.45 -2.66
C VAL A 31 2.46 -4.28 -3.26
N VAL A 32 2.87 -3.83 -4.44
CA VAL A 32 2.25 -2.71 -5.16
C VAL A 32 1.52 -3.25 -6.38
N TYR A 33 0.31 -2.73 -6.63
CA TYR A 33 -0.45 -3.03 -7.84
C TYR A 33 -0.60 -1.78 -8.68
N LEU A 34 -0.34 -1.89 -9.99
CA LEU A 34 -0.54 -0.82 -10.96
C LEU A 34 -1.51 -1.27 -12.04
N THR A 35 -2.53 -0.46 -12.29
CA THR A 35 -3.51 -0.68 -13.36
C THR A 35 -3.21 0.24 -14.54
N THR A 36 -3.15 -0.32 -15.75
CA THR A 36 -2.88 0.44 -16.98
C THR A 36 -4.16 0.94 -17.63
N THR A 37 -4.02 1.80 -18.64
CA THR A 37 -5.13 2.30 -19.48
C THR A 37 -5.83 1.22 -20.32
N THR A 38 -5.29 0.00 -20.38
CA THR A 38 -5.97 -1.15 -20.99
C THR A 38 -6.70 -2.02 -19.96
N GLY A 39 -6.63 -1.65 -18.67
CA GLY A 39 -7.16 -2.43 -17.56
C GLY A 39 -6.27 -3.59 -17.14
N ALA A 40 -5.02 -3.66 -17.62
CA ALA A 40 -4.06 -4.66 -17.17
C ALA A 40 -3.56 -4.31 -15.77
N ILE A 41 -3.54 -5.28 -14.86
CA ILE A 41 -3.11 -5.11 -13.47
C ILE A 41 -1.79 -5.84 -13.29
N TYR A 42 -0.75 -5.09 -12.93
CA TYR A 42 0.59 -5.61 -12.66
C TYR A 42 0.90 -5.56 -11.17
N GLN A 43 1.55 -6.61 -10.67
CA GLN A 43 2.06 -6.71 -9.32
C GLN A 43 3.58 -6.45 -9.29
N TYR A 44 4.03 -5.74 -8.26
CA TYR A 44 5.44 -5.47 -7.97
C TYR A 44 5.74 -5.81 -6.51
N ASP A 45 6.93 -6.35 -6.25
CA ASP A 45 7.36 -6.73 -4.90
C ASP A 45 7.78 -5.51 -4.06
N SER A 46 8.03 -4.37 -4.70
CA SER A 46 8.33 -3.10 -4.04
C SER A 46 8.02 -1.87 -4.90
N VAL A 47 7.97 -0.70 -4.26
CA VAL A 47 7.90 0.60 -4.95
C VAL A 47 9.12 0.83 -5.85
N ALA A 48 10.29 0.33 -5.44
CA ALA A 48 11.51 0.45 -6.24
C ALA A 48 11.41 -0.34 -7.54
N ASP A 49 10.84 -1.56 -7.51
CA ASP A 49 10.58 -2.35 -8.71
C ASP A 49 9.54 -1.66 -9.59
N MET A 50 8.46 -1.13 -9.00
CA MET A 50 7.46 -0.34 -9.74
C MET A 50 8.06 0.90 -10.41
N ALA A 51 9.02 1.59 -9.78
CA ALA A 51 9.64 2.78 -10.35
C ALA A 51 10.42 2.51 -11.65
N THR A 52 10.71 1.24 -11.96
CA THR A 52 11.32 0.84 -13.24
C THR A 52 10.31 0.71 -14.39
N GLN A 53 9.01 0.67 -14.08
CA GLN A 53 7.93 0.65 -15.07
C GLN A 53 7.94 1.93 -15.90
N THR A 54 7.81 1.80 -17.21
CA THR A 54 7.62 2.95 -18.11
C THR A 54 6.51 2.66 -19.13
N ALA A 55 6.23 3.60 -20.04
CA ALA A 55 5.28 3.37 -21.13
C ALA A 55 5.74 2.26 -22.10
N SER A 56 7.02 1.93 -22.16
CA SER A 56 7.61 0.92 -23.07
C SER A 56 8.25 -0.27 -22.37
N VAL A 57 8.40 -0.22 -21.05
CA VAL A 57 9.02 -1.28 -20.25
C VAL A 57 8.03 -1.72 -19.20
N THR A 58 7.68 -3.02 -19.23
CA THR A 58 6.88 -3.66 -18.20
C THR A 58 7.78 -4.49 -17.30
N SER A 59 7.88 -4.12 -16.02
CA SER A 59 8.71 -4.82 -15.03
C SER A 59 7.90 -5.59 -13.99
N GLY A 60 6.59 -5.34 -13.91
CA GLY A 60 5.68 -6.06 -13.02
C GLY A 60 5.22 -7.41 -13.59
N THR A 61 4.71 -8.26 -12.71
CA THR A 61 4.04 -9.51 -13.10
C THR A 61 2.59 -9.21 -13.44
N LEU A 62 2.14 -9.56 -14.66
CA LEU A 62 0.73 -9.43 -15.03
C LEU A 62 -0.11 -10.39 -14.18
N VAL A 63 -1.05 -9.84 -13.42
CA VAL A 63 -1.97 -10.61 -12.57
C VAL A 63 -3.23 -10.95 -13.34
N THR A 64 -3.84 -9.94 -13.97
CA THR A 64 -5.10 -10.06 -14.70
C THR A 64 -5.31 -8.85 -15.61
N THR A 65 -6.32 -8.92 -16.47
CA THR A 65 -6.78 -7.79 -17.28
C THR A 65 -8.29 -7.65 -17.11
N ILE A 66 -8.73 -6.49 -16.64
CA ILE A 66 -10.14 -6.14 -16.49
C ILE A 66 -10.39 -4.90 -17.34
N ALA A 67 -10.98 -5.08 -18.53
CA ALA A 67 -11.16 -4.00 -19.50
C ALA A 67 -11.93 -2.79 -18.94
N ALA A 68 -12.86 -3.03 -18.00
CA ALA A 68 -13.61 -1.98 -17.33
C ALA A 68 -12.73 -1.01 -16.52
N TYR A 69 -11.49 -1.40 -16.20
CA TYR A 69 -10.56 -0.59 -15.42
C TYR A 69 -9.68 0.30 -16.30
N GLY A 70 -9.72 0.13 -17.63
CA GLY A 70 -8.89 0.91 -18.55
C GLY A 70 -9.21 2.40 -18.57
N THR A 71 -10.41 2.79 -18.12
CA THR A 71 -10.82 4.18 -17.96
C THR A 71 -10.81 4.65 -16.52
N ASP A 72 -10.37 3.81 -15.57
CA ASP A 72 -10.35 4.19 -14.15
C ASP A 72 -9.31 5.28 -13.90
N GLN A 73 -9.60 6.12 -12.92
CA GLN A 73 -8.82 7.32 -12.61
C GLN A 73 -7.86 7.08 -11.44
N GLY A 74 -8.10 6.04 -10.64
CA GLY A 74 -7.23 5.67 -9.53
C GLY A 74 -7.70 4.44 -8.77
N THR A 75 -6.81 3.84 -8.00
CA THR A 75 -7.13 2.77 -7.05
C THR A 75 -6.23 2.90 -5.82
N THR A 76 -6.75 2.57 -4.64
CA THR A 76 -5.99 2.50 -3.39
C THR A 76 -6.54 1.39 -2.50
N MET A 77 -5.80 1.02 -1.45
CA MET A 77 -6.21 0.00 -0.50
C MET A 77 -6.01 0.50 0.93
N ASP A 78 -7.02 0.33 1.76
CA ASP A 78 -6.84 0.41 3.21
C ASP A 78 -6.12 -0.87 3.67
N HIS A 79 -4.86 -0.76 4.03
CA HIS A 79 -4.08 -1.91 4.50
C HIS A 79 -4.54 -2.46 5.86
N THR A 80 -5.32 -1.70 6.63
CA THR A 80 -5.83 -2.15 7.93
C THR A 80 -7.03 -3.06 7.76
N SER A 81 -7.97 -2.67 6.88
CA SER A 81 -9.20 -3.44 6.62
C SER A 81 -9.11 -4.36 5.40
N GLY A 82 -8.14 -4.15 4.52
CA GLY A 82 -8.00 -4.83 3.23
C GLY A 82 -8.94 -4.32 2.14
N ILE A 83 -9.78 -3.32 2.43
CA ILE A 83 -10.74 -2.77 1.48
C ILE A 83 -10.00 -2.06 0.35
N VAL A 84 -10.41 -2.31 -0.89
CA VAL A 84 -9.88 -1.62 -2.07
C VAL A 84 -10.89 -0.58 -2.54
N TYR A 85 -10.44 0.65 -2.76
CA TYR A 85 -11.24 1.73 -3.33
C TYR A 85 -10.74 2.05 -4.72
N ARG A 86 -11.65 2.20 -5.66
CA ARG A 86 -11.40 2.44 -7.08
C ARG A 86 -12.22 3.62 -7.54
N ILE A 87 -11.60 4.55 -8.26
CA ILE A 87 -12.29 5.67 -8.90
C ILE A 87 -12.50 5.30 -10.37
N THR A 88 -13.75 5.19 -10.77
CA THR A 88 -14.12 4.87 -12.15
C THR A 88 -13.90 6.05 -13.10
N GLY A 89 -13.93 5.80 -14.41
CA GLY A 89 -13.86 6.87 -15.42
C GLY A 89 -14.98 7.91 -15.36
N THR A 90 -16.09 7.62 -14.68
CA THR A 90 -17.18 8.57 -14.43
C THR A 90 -17.02 9.35 -13.12
N GLY A 91 -16.01 9.03 -12.32
CA GLY A 91 -15.74 9.70 -11.04
C GLY A 91 -16.40 9.05 -9.83
N ASP A 92 -17.02 7.88 -9.99
CA ASP A 92 -17.63 7.13 -8.89
C ASP A 92 -16.54 6.40 -8.08
N VAL A 93 -16.70 6.37 -6.76
CA VAL A 93 -15.86 5.56 -5.87
C VAL A 93 -16.56 4.24 -5.62
N VAL A 94 -15.91 3.16 -6.06
CA VAL A 94 -16.34 1.78 -5.85
C VAL A 94 -15.41 1.13 -4.82
N SER A 95 -16.01 0.55 -3.78
CA SER A 95 -15.30 -0.24 -2.77
C SER A 95 -15.42 -1.73 -3.06
N TYR A 96 -14.35 -2.49 -2.78
CA TYR A 96 -14.32 -3.94 -2.80
C TYR A 96 -13.89 -4.41 -1.42
N GLY A 97 -14.59 -5.42 -0.88
CA GLY A 97 -14.33 -5.88 0.50
C GLY A 97 -12.93 -6.47 0.73
N ASN A 98 -12.20 -6.82 -0.33
CA ASN A 98 -10.80 -7.23 -0.28
C ASN A 98 -10.14 -7.18 -1.67
N LEU A 99 -8.83 -7.40 -1.72
CA LEU A 99 -8.04 -7.50 -2.95
C LEU A 99 -8.57 -8.57 -3.93
N SER A 100 -9.00 -9.73 -3.44
CA SER A 100 -9.52 -10.80 -4.32
C SER A 100 -10.80 -10.37 -5.02
N GLY A 101 -11.68 -9.63 -4.35
CA GLY A 101 -12.87 -9.03 -4.96
C GLY A 101 -12.51 -8.05 -6.06
N TYR A 102 -11.52 -7.18 -5.82
CA TYR A 102 -11.00 -6.25 -6.82
C TYR A 102 -10.40 -6.98 -8.03
N LEU A 103 -9.49 -7.94 -7.83
CA LEU A 103 -8.85 -8.68 -8.92
C LEU A 103 -9.81 -9.56 -9.74
N ALA A 104 -10.97 -9.91 -9.17
CA ALA A 104 -12.04 -10.62 -9.86
C ALA A 104 -13.14 -9.69 -10.42
N ASN A 105 -13.03 -8.38 -10.18
CA ASN A 105 -14.09 -7.40 -10.39
C ASN A 105 -15.47 -7.84 -9.87
N SER A 106 -15.51 -8.37 -8.64
CA SER A 106 -16.72 -8.95 -8.04
C SER A 106 -16.99 -8.35 -6.66
N GLY A 107 -18.27 -8.15 -6.35
CA GLY A 107 -18.70 -7.58 -5.05
C GLY A 107 -18.36 -6.10 -4.87
N GLY A 108 -18.17 -5.36 -5.96
CA GLY A 108 -17.96 -3.91 -5.92
C GLY A 108 -19.23 -3.17 -5.52
N ILE A 109 -19.12 -2.23 -4.57
CA ILE A 109 -20.23 -1.39 -4.10
C ILE A 109 -19.84 0.08 -4.31
N THR A 110 -20.66 0.83 -5.03
CA THR A 110 -20.48 2.29 -5.16
C THR A 110 -20.79 2.95 -3.82
N VAL A 111 -19.79 3.60 -3.24
CA VAL A 111 -19.88 4.28 -1.94
C VAL A 111 -19.95 5.81 -2.08
N ALA A 112 -19.54 6.34 -3.22
CA ALA A 112 -19.74 7.73 -3.59
C ALA A 112 -19.89 7.86 -5.11
N THR A 113 -20.67 8.85 -5.56
CA THR A 113 -21.01 9.04 -6.98
C THR A 113 -20.51 10.39 -7.45
N ALA A 114 -19.87 10.43 -8.62
CA ALA A 114 -19.35 11.64 -9.26
C ALA A 114 -18.55 12.57 -8.32
N VAL A 115 -17.86 11.99 -7.33
CA VAL A 115 -17.01 12.76 -6.40
C VAL A 115 -15.78 13.30 -7.09
N TYR A 116 -15.38 12.70 -8.21
CA TYR A 116 -14.26 13.18 -9.03
C TYR A 116 -14.72 13.53 -10.45
N SER A 117 -14.88 14.83 -10.72
CA SER A 117 -15.25 15.34 -12.06
C SER A 117 -14.07 15.87 -12.87
N GLY A 118 -12.84 15.70 -12.37
CA GLY A 118 -11.61 16.09 -13.07
C GLY A 118 -11.27 15.09 -14.17
N ASN A 119 -10.60 15.53 -15.22
CA ASN A 119 -9.96 14.64 -16.20
C ASN A 119 -8.45 14.52 -15.92
N ASP A 120 -8.03 14.88 -14.70
CA ASP A 120 -6.62 14.86 -14.36
C ASP A 120 -6.29 13.40 -14.07
N ALA A 121 -5.35 12.84 -14.83
CA ALA A 121 -4.71 11.61 -14.41
C ALA A 121 -4.28 11.81 -12.94
N LEU A 122 -4.75 10.99 -12.01
CA LEU A 122 -4.26 11.08 -10.65
C LEU A 122 -2.86 10.47 -10.63
N ASN A 123 -1.88 11.20 -10.10
CA ASN A 123 -0.55 10.64 -9.87
C ASN A 123 -0.52 9.69 -8.67
N GLY A 124 -1.58 9.72 -7.85
CA GLY A 124 -1.79 8.82 -6.73
C GLY A 124 -3.10 9.13 -6.03
N PHE A 125 -3.67 8.12 -5.38
CA PHE A 125 -4.86 8.23 -4.55
C PHE A 125 -4.65 7.42 -3.26
N SER A 126 -5.11 7.94 -2.13
CA SER A 126 -5.01 7.32 -0.82
C SER A 126 -6.31 7.48 -0.05
N TYR A 127 -6.63 6.48 0.75
CA TYR A 127 -7.74 6.53 1.70
C TYR A 127 -7.19 6.44 3.12
N ASP A 128 -7.61 7.35 3.99
CA ASP A 128 -7.35 7.28 5.42
C ASP A 128 -8.58 6.76 6.15
N GLY A 129 -8.52 5.48 6.57
CA GLY A 129 -9.58 4.85 7.36
C GLY A 129 -9.79 5.46 8.74
N GLY A 130 -8.85 6.24 9.27
CA GLY A 130 -8.99 6.95 10.53
C GLY A 130 -9.85 8.21 10.42
N THR A 131 -9.82 8.89 9.28
CA THR A 131 -10.55 10.15 9.04
C THR A 131 -11.71 10.01 8.06
N GLY A 132 -11.82 8.88 7.34
CA GLY A 132 -12.73 8.74 6.21
C GLY A 132 -12.25 9.48 4.95
N GLY A 133 -11.06 10.09 5.02
CA GLY A 133 -10.56 11.01 4.02
C GLY A 133 -10.05 10.32 2.76
N PHE A 134 -10.43 10.86 1.60
CA PHE A 134 -9.87 10.49 0.30
C PHE A 134 -8.94 11.58 -0.21
N TYR A 135 -7.68 11.21 -0.46
CA TYR A 135 -6.59 12.11 -0.84
C TYR A 135 -6.04 11.75 -2.21
N ALA A 136 -5.70 12.74 -3.03
CA ALA A 136 -5.07 12.52 -4.32
C ALA A 136 -3.90 13.47 -4.55
N VAL A 137 -2.94 13.05 -5.37
CA VAL A 137 -1.89 13.91 -5.90
C VAL A 137 -2.23 14.24 -7.35
N GLY A 138 -2.44 15.53 -7.66
CA GLY A 138 -2.78 15.96 -9.02
C GLY A 138 -1.62 15.74 -10.01
N ALA A 139 -1.93 15.34 -11.25
CA ALA A 139 -0.92 15.27 -12.33
C ALA A 139 -0.72 16.58 -13.10
N GLY A 140 -1.40 17.67 -12.72
CA GLY A 140 -1.26 18.98 -13.35
C GLY A 140 -2.10 19.18 -14.61
N GLY A 141 -3.28 18.55 -14.69
CA GLY A 141 -4.31 18.79 -15.71
C GLY A 141 -5.31 19.89 -15.28
N ALA A 142 -6.03 20.43 -16.26
CA ALA A 142 -6.74 21.69 -16.14
C ALA A 142 -7.99 21.62 -15.24
N THR A 143 -7.89 22.16 -14.01
CA THR A 143 -8.68 23.34 -13.53
C THR A 143 -8.53 23.57 -12.04
N ASN A 144 -8.08 22.60 -11.25
CA ASN A 144 -7.85 22.75 -9.83
C ASN A 144 -6.59 21.96 -9.46
N ASN A 145 -5.48 22.64 -9.19
CA ASN A 145 -4.26 22.10 -8.55
C ASN A 145 -3.08 21.81 -9.49
N ALA A 146 -1.91 22.27 -9.05
CA ALA A 146 -0.64 22.05 -9.72
C ALA A 146 -0.23 20.57 -9.61
N GLN A 147 0.67 20.14 -10.50
CA GLN A 147 1.29 18.83 -10.39
C GLN A 147 1.98 18.69 -9.03
N GLY A 148 1.62 17.66 -8.27
CA GLY A 148 2.19 17.39 -6.95
C GLY A 148 1.39 17.94 -5.76
N ASP A 149 0.32 18.69 -5.99
CA ASP A 149 -0.55 19.17 -4.91
C ASP A 149 -1.35 18.01 -4.30
N LEU A 150 -1.43 17.99 -2.96
CA LEU A 150 -2.30 17.08 -2.21
C LEU A 150 -3.71 17.67 -2.12
N ILE A 151 -4.71 16.88 -2.51
CA ILE A 151 -6.09 17.31 -2.59
C ILE A 151 -6.95 16.36 -1.76
N GLN A 152 -7.78 16.91 -0.86
CA GLN A 152 -8.79 16.13 -0.12
C GLN A 152 -10.16 16.32 -0.78
N TRP A 153 -10.82 15.22 -1.13
CA TRP A 153 -12.08 15.25 -1.89
C TRP A 153 -13.30 14.86 -1.06
N ALA A 154 -13.10 14.16 0.06
CA ALA A 154 -14.15 13.81 1.01
C ALA A 154 -13.56 13.55 2.40
N SER A 155 -14.42 13.64 3.42
CA SER A 155 -14.21 13.27 4.82
C SER A 155 -15.48 12.63 5.36
#